data_AF-A0A6J5Y4U3-F1
#
_entry.id   AF-A0A6J5Y4U3-F1
#
_cell.length_a   1.000
_cell.length_b   1.000
_cell.length_c   1.000
_cell.angle_alpha   90.00
_cell.angle_beta   90.00
_cell.angle_gamma   90.00
#
_symmetry.space_group_name_H-M   'P 1'
#
loop_
_entity.id
_entity.type
_entity.pdbx_description
1 polymer ?
#
loop_
_entity_poly.entity_id
_entity_poly.type
_entity_poly.pdbx_seq_one_letter_code
_entity_poly.pdbx_strand_id
1 'polypeptide(L)'
;MSSSPIHQNILKPEYRRAAVVRLVVSKTAAGQLYHHLIPLVLLLIVGSSPFDVVDPSWELYVLIQRKTDQQGEIYNRLLGFTAVYRFYHYPDSSRLRIGQILVLLPYQHKGYGQYLLEVLNDVAISENVYDLTVEEPLDYFQHVRTCVDILRLHKFDPCKNL
;
A
#
# COMPACT_ATOMS: atom_id res chain seq x y z
N MET A 1 34.01 4.47 8.60
CA MET A 1 32.72 4.73 7.92
C MET A 1 31.90 3.47 8.08
N SER A 2 31.08 3.42 9.13
CA SER A 2 30.27 2.27 9.52
C SER A 2 28.81 2.63 9.28
N SER A 3 28.21 2.05 8.25
CA SER A 3 26.80 2.21 7.92
C SER A 3 25.99 1.38 8.91
N SER A 4 25.49 1.99 9.98
CA SER A 4 24.56 1.33 10.90
C SER A 4 23.22 1.05 10.18
N PRO A 5 22.63 -0.15 10.36
CA PRO A 5 21.38 -0.51 9.71
C PRO A 5 20.21 0.21 10.35
N ILE A 6 19.44 0.96 9.55
CA ILE A 6 18.21 1.63 9.97
C ILE A 6 17.17 0.55 10.30
N HIS A 7 16.91 0.42 11.61
CA HIS A 7 15.71 -0.13 12.25
C HIS A 7 14.97 -1.26 11.50
N GLN A 8 15.30 -2.50 11.87
CA GLN A 8 14.36 -3.61 11.87
C GLN A 8 13.25 -3.31 12.90
N ASN A 9 12.21 -2.56 12.50
CA ASN A 9 10.93 -2.63 13.21
C ASN A 9 10.57 -4.11 13.30
N ILE A 10 10.20 -4.57 14.50
CA ILE A 10 9.76 -5.94 14.75
C ILE A 10 8.48 -6.17 13.93
N LEU A 11 8.67 -6.60 12.69
CA LEU A 11 7.59 -7.10 11.85
C LEU A 11 6.97 -8.27 12.61
N LYS A 12 5.67 -8.18 12.94
CA LYS A 12 4.91 -9.31 13.46
C LYS A 12 5.23 -10.56 12.61
N PRO A 13 5.37 -11.75 13.20
CA PRO A 13 5.85 -12.95 12.50
C PRO A 13 5.08 -13.28 11.21
N GLU A 14 3.82 -12.85 11.11
CA GLU A 14 2.99 -12.92 9.90
C GLU A 14 3.54 -12.18 8.67
N TYR A 15 4.33 -11.11 8.84
CA TYR A 15 4.89 -10.32 7.75
C TYR A 15 6.22 -10.85 7.20
N ARG A 16 6.87 -11.82 7.87
CA ARG A 16 8.21 -12.31 7.47
C ARG A 16 8.29 -12.87 6.04
N ARG A 17 7.16 -13.12 5.39
CA ARG A 17 7.06 -13.60 4.00
C ARG A 17 6.12 -12.76 3.14
N ALA A 18 5.60 -11.65 3.65
CA ALA A 18 4.78 -10.72 2.91
C ALA A 18 5.66 -9.66 2.26
N ALA A 19 5.36 -9.29 1.02
CA ALA A 19 6.06 -8.25 0.28
C ALA A 19 5.05 -7.43 -0.51
N VAL A 20 5.30 -6.14 -0.65
CA VAL A 20 4.53 -5.26 -1.53
C VAL A 20 5.33 -5.03 -2.79
N VAL A 21 4.72 -5.31 -3.94
CA VAL A 21 5.32 -5.08 -5.26
C VAL A 21 4.61 -3.91 -5.91
N ARG A 22 5.36 -2.86 -6.26
CA ARG A 22 4.86 -1.73 -7.03
C ARG A 22 4.88 -2.07 -8.52
N LEU A 23 3.74 -1.88 -9.19
CA LEU A 23 3.58 -2.09 -10.62
C LEU A 23 3.04 -0.81 -11.26
N VAL A 24 3.79 -0.26 -12.21
CA VAL A 24 3.33 0.89 -13.01
C VAL A 24 2.43 0.36 -14.11
N VAL A 25 1.19 0.85 -14.18
CA VAL A 25 0.15 0.23 -15.01
C VAL A 25 0.50 0.27 -16.50
N SER A 26 1.06 1.38 -16.98
CA SER A 26 1.46 1.55 -18.39
C SER A 26 2.61 0.65 -18.85
N LYS A 27 3.45 0.16 -17.93
CA LYS A 27 4.71 -0.56 -18.25
C LYS A 27 4.67 -2.05 -17.94
N THR A 28 3.59 -2.54 -17.33
CA THR A 28 3.54 -3.90 -16.77
C THR A 28 2.22 -4.59 -17.08
N ALA A 29 2.15 -5.90 -16.84
CA ALA A 29 0.89 -6.66 -16.89
C ALA A 29 -0.11 -6.28 -15.77
N ALA A 30 0.12 -5.19 -15.02
CA ALA A 30 -0.76 -4.73 -13.95
C ALA A 30 -2.17 -4.40 -14.44
N GLY A 31 -2.34 -3.92 -15.67
CA GLY A 31 -3.66 -3.71 -16.25
C GLY A 31 -4.47 -5.02 -16.32
N GLN A 32 -3.86 -6.12 -16.77
CA GLN A 32 -4.51 -7.43 -16.81
C GLN A 32 -4.81 -7.99 -15.42
N LEU A 33 -3.88 -7.81 -14.47
CA LEU A 33 -4.12 -8.18 -13.08
C LEU A 33 -5.31 -7.40 -12.50
N TYR A 34 -5.35 -6.08 -12.73
CA TYR A 34 -6.42 -5.22 -12.23
C TYR A 34 -7.79 -5.60 -12.79
N HIS A 35 -7.88 -5.97 -14.08
CA HIS A 35 -9.14 -6.45 -14.66
C HIS A 35 -9.76 -7.62 -13.89
N HIS A 36 -8.94 -8.55 -13.39
CA HIS A 36 -9.42 -9.66 -12.55
C HIS A 36 -9.81 -9.23 -11.13
N LEU A 37 -9.37 -8.06 -10.67
CA LEU A 37 -9.69 -7.50 -9.36
C LEU A 37 -10.93 -6.61 -9.37
N ILE A 38 -11.35 -6.08 -10.54
CA ILE A 38 -12.53 -5.21 -10.68
C ILE A 38 -13.78 -5.78 -9.99
N PRO A 39 -14.15 -7.07 -10.15
CA PRO A 39 -15.33 -7.60 -9.47
C PRO A 39 -15.24 -7.51 -7.95
N LEU A 40 -14.05 -7.71 -7.38
CA LEU A 40 -13.81 -7.61 -5.95
C LEU A 40 -13.84 -6.15 -5.47
N VAL A 41 -13.32 -5.23 -6.28
CA VAL A 41 -13.38 -3.78 -6.02
C VAL A 41 -14.82 -3.32 -5.92
N LEU A 42 -15.62 -3.62 -6.95
CA LEU A 42 -17.02 -3.21 -7.00
C LEU A 42 -17.86 -3.82 -5.88
N LEU A 43 -17.53 -5.04 -5.45
CA LEU A 43 -18.25 -5.74 -4.38
C LEU A 43 -17.85 -5.24 -2.97
N LEU A 44 -16.58 -4.92 -2.75
CA LEU A 44 -16.02 -4.71 -1.41
C LEU A 44 -15.69 -3.25 -1.09
N ILE A 45 -15.58 -2.39 -2.11
CA ILE A 45 -15.34 -0.96 -1.95
C ILE A 45 -16.57 -0.22 -2.48
N VAL A 46 -17.49 0.09 -1.56
CA VAL A 46 -18.72 0.83 -1.88
C VAL A 46 -18.38 2.20 -2.46
N GLY A 47 -18.99 2.55 -3.59
CA GLY A 47 -18.73 3.82 -4.29
C GLY A 47 -17.50 3.81 -5.20
N SER A 48 -16.75 2.70 -5.27
CA SER A 48 -15.61 2.61 -6.17
C SER A 48 -16.01 2.55 -7.65
N SER A 49 -15.15 3.09 -8.50
CA SER A 49 -15.19 2.94 -9.96
C SER A 49 -13.85 2.38 -10.45
N PRO A 50 -13.82 1.54 -11.51
CA PRO A 50 -12.57 1.10 -12.10
C PRO A 50 -11.76 2.29 -12.59
N PHE A 51 -10.46 2.31 -12.31
CA PHE A 51 -9.59 3.38 -12.81
C PHE A 51 -9.14 3.11 -14.26
N ASP A 52 -8.69 4.18 -14.93
CA ASP A 52 -8.17 4.08 -16.30
C ASP A 52 -6.79 3.39 -16.32
N VAL A 53 -6.76 2.16 -16.83
CA VAL A 53 -5.54 1.37 -16.93
C VAL A 53 -4.56 1.87 -18.00
N VAL A 54 -4.96 2.79 -18.88
CA VAL A 54 -4.04 3.35 -19.87
C VAL A 54 -3.29 4.59 -19.35
N ASP A 55 -3.77 5.22 -18.28
CA ASP A 55 -3.11 6.39 -17.69
C ASP A 55 -1.86 5.96 -16.89
N PRO A 56 -0.66 6.42 -17.29
CA PRO A 56 0.60 6.05 -16.64
C PRO A 56 0.75 6.58 -15.21
N SER A 57 -0.10 7.49 -14.78
CA SER A 57 -0.09 8.09 -13.44
C SER A 57 -0.69 7.17 -12.39
N TRP A 58 -1.38 6.09 -12.81
CA TRP A 58 -1.83 5.02 -11.92
C TRP A 58 -0.71 4.03 -11.62
N GLU A 59 -0.61 3.69 -10.34
CA GLU A 59 0.31 2.71 -9.79
C GLU A 59 -0.47 1.68 -8.97
N LEU A 60 -0.17 0.40 -9.17
CA LEU A 60 -0.77 -0.70 -8.43
C LEU A 60 0.27 -1.30 -7.47
N TYR A 61 -0.01 -1.26 -6.17
CA TYR A 61 0.82 -1.87 -5.14
C TYR A 61 0.15 -3.18 -4.71
N VAL A 62 0.80 -4.29 -5.02
CA VAL A 62 0.25 -5.63 -4.82
C VAL A 62 0.91 -6.28 -3.61
N LEU A 63 0.12 -6.63 -2.60
CA LEU A 63 0.59 -7.34 -1.42
C LEU A 63 0.56 -8.85 -1.69
N ILE A 64 1.73 -9.46 -1.73
CA ILE A 64 1.91 -10.89 -1.95
C ILE A 64 2.53 -11.55 -0.72
N GLN A 65 2.24 -12.83 -0.53
CA GLN A 65 2.90 -13.68 0.45
C GLN A 65 3.52 -14.88 -0.24
N ARG A 66 4.82 -15.08 -0.02
CA ARG A 66 5.53 -16.26 -0.50
C ARG A 66 5.13 -17.47 0.33
N LYS A 67 4.69 -18.54 -0.34
CA LYS A 67 4.33 -19.83 0.25
C LYS A 67 5.12 -20.93 -0.44
N THR A 68 5.37 -21.99 0.32
CA THR A 68 5.90 -23.25 -0.20
C THR A 68 4.80 -24.28 -0.04
N ASP A 69 4.51 -25.03 -1.09
CA ASP A 69 3.54 -26.12 -1.03
C ASP A 69 4.12 -27.36 -0.31
N GLN A 70 3.36 -28.45 -0.30
CA GLN A 70 3.78 -29.70 0.32
C GLN A 70 4.88 -30.42 -0.50
N GLN A 71 5.03 -30.04 -1.77
CA GLN A 71 5.96 -30.60 -2.74
C GLN A 71 7.30 -29.82 -2.78
N GLY A 72 7.38 -28.67 -2.09
CA GLY A 72 8.56 -27.81 -2.05
C GLY A 72 8.54 -26.66 -3.06
N GLU A 73 7.51 -26.56 -3.90
CA GLU A 73 7.39 -25.51 -4.91
C GLU A 73 6.97 -24.19 -4.26
N ILE A 74 7.61 -23.11 -4.71
CA ILE A 74 7.40 -21.77 -4.18
C ILE A 74 6.39 -21.03 -5.06
N TYR A 75 5.29 -20.58 -4.46
CA TYR A 75 4.30 -19.75 -5.13
C TYR A 75 3.99 -18.47 -4.36
N ASN A 76 3.51 -17.46 -5.07
CA ASN A 76 3.09 -16.19 -4.49
C ASN A 76 1.57 -16.15 -4.37
N ARG A 77 1.08 -15.84 -3.18
CA ARG A 77 -0.33 -15.69 -2.88
C ARG A 77 -0.67 -14.21 -2.78
N LEU A 78 -1.66 -13.75 -3.53
CA LEU A 78 -2.20 -12.40 -3.39
C LEU A 78 -2.96 -12.28 -2.06
N LEU A 79 -2.63 -11.26 -1.27
CA LEU A 79 -3.31 -10.94 -0.02
C LEU A 79 -4.20 -9.69 -0.12
N GLY A 80 -3.84 -8.76 -1.00
CA GLY A 80 -4.51 -7.49 -1.15
C GLY A 80 -3.76 -6.57 -2.11
N PHE A 81 -4.27 -5.38 -2.33
CA PHE A 81 -3.63 -4.38 -3.16
C PHE A 81 -4.08 -2.97 -2.77
N THR A 82 -3.39 -1.97 -3.33
CA THR A 82 -3.86 -0.59 -3.36
C THR A 82 -3.53 0.05 -4.71
N ALA A 83 -4.49 0.77 -5.26
CA ALA A 83 -4.34 1.58 -6.45
C ALA A 83 -4.12 3.03 -6.03
N VAL A 84 -3.03 3.62 -6.50
CA VAL A 84 -2.59 4.96 -6.13
C VAL A 84 -2.43 5.79 -7.39
N TYR A 85 -2.97 7.00 -7.37
CA TYR A 85 -2.76 7.98 -8.41
C TYR A 85 -1.68 8.97 -8.01
N ARG A 86 -0.80 9.32 -8.95
CA ARG A 86 0.24 10.33 -8.76
C ARG A 86 -0.17 11.65 -9.42
N PHE A 87 -0.57 12.61 -8.60
CA PHE A 87 -0.85 13.97 -9.06
C PHE A 87 0.43 14.79 -9.16
N TYR A 88 0.49 15.65 -10.17
CA TYR A 88 1.48 16.72 -10.21
C TYR A 88 1.17 17.76 -9.14
N HIS A 89 2.19 18.20 -8.41
CA HIS A 89 2.10 19.30 -7.48
C HIS A 89 3.14 20.36 -7.82
N TYR A 90 2.64 21.53 -8.23
CA TYR A 90 3.46 22.70 -8.54
C TYR A 90 4.34 23.09 -7.34
N PRO A 91 5.61 23.53 -7.53
CA PRO A 91 6.27 23.76 -8.83
C PRO A 91 7.00 22.56 -9.43
N ASP A 92 7.38 21.57 -8.61
CA ASP A 92 8.20 20.42 -9.01
C ASP A 92 8.10 19.36 -7.90
N SER A 93 6.91 18.79 -7.73
CA SER A 93 6.73 17.67 -6.82
C SER A 93 5.51 16.86 -7.24
N SER A 94 5.24 15.80 -6.48
CA SER A 94 4.06 14.98 -6.69
C SER A 94 3.28 14.80 -5.39
N ARG A 95 2.01 14.45 -5.54
CA ARG A 95 1.13 14.02 -4.44
C ARG A 95 0.62 12.62 -4.78
N LEU A 96 0.58 11.77 -3.77
CA LEU A 96 0.00 10.44 -3.92
C LEU A 96 -1.42 10.46 -3.38
N ARG A 97 -2.35 9.88 -4.12
CA ARG A 97 -3.73 9.66 -3.66
C ARG A 97 -4.07 8.19 -3.76
N ILE A 98 -4.37 7.58 -2.62
CA ILE A 98 -4.94 6.23 -2.57
C ILE A 98 -6.36 6.33 -3.12
N GLY A 99 -6.59 5.78 -4.30
CA GLY A 99 -7.93 5.68 -4.89
C GLY A 99 -8.67 4.45 -4.39
N GLN A 100 -7.97 3.31 -4.31
CA GLN A 100 -8.54 2.05 -3.85
C GLN A 100 -7.56 1.35 -2.93
N ILE A 101 -8.05 0.75 -1.86
CA ILE A 101 -7.28 -0.13 -0.99
C ILE A 101 -8.15 -1.30 -0.55
N LEU A 102 -7.63 -2.51 -0.75
CA LEU A 102 -8.36 -3.72 -0.44
C LEU A 102 -7.42 -4.80 0.09
N VAL A 103 -7.74 -5.31 1.28
CA VAL A 103 -7.24 -6.59 1.74
C VAL A 103 -8.32 -7.63 1.46
N LEU A 104 -7.96 -8.73 0.81
CA LEU A 104 -8.93 -9.78 0.47
C LEU A 104 -9.56 -10.35 1.75
N LEU A 105 -10.85 -10.68 1.69
CA LEU A 105 -11.66 -11.10 2.84
C LEU A 105 -10.97 -12.11 3.78
N PRO A 106 -10.32 -13.21 3.30
CA PRO A 106 -9.69 -14.20 4.19
C PRO A 106 -8.48 -13.67 4.98
N TYR A 107 -7.97 -12.49 4.62
CA TYR A 107 -6.76 -11.90 5.16
C TYR A 107 -7.03 -10.59 5.91
N GLN A 108 -8.29 -10.15 6.02
CA GLN A 108 -8.65 -8.98 6.81
C GLN A 108 -8.37 -9.18 8.31
N HIS A 109 -8.29 -8.07 9.04
CA HIS A 109 -8.02 -8.02 10.50
C HIS A 109 -6.68 -8.64 10.95
N LYS A 110 -5.76 -8.92 10.02
CA LYS A 110 -4.40 -9.44 10.30
C LYS A 110 -3.31 -8.35 10.16
N GLY A 111 -3.70 -7.08 10.09
CA GLY A 111 -2.80 -5.94 9.97
C GLY A 111 -2.23 -5.68 8.56
N TYR A 112 -2.60 -6.46 7.55
CA TYR A 112 -2.13 -6.21 6.17
C TYR A 112 -2.54 -4.86 5.59
N GLY A 113 -3.69 -4.30 6.00
CA GLY A 113 -4.10 -2.96 5.57
C GLY A 113 -3.22 -1.86 6.20
N GLN A 114 -2.85 -2.04 7.46
CA GLN A 114 -1.87 -1.19 8.15
C GLN A 114 -0.52 -1.26 7.42
N TYR A 115 -0.04 -2.48 7.11
CA TYR A 115 1.23 -2.70 6.42
C TYR A 115 1.27 -2.06 5.03
N LEU A 116 0.19 -2.16 4.24
CA LEU A 116 0.08 -1.45 2.95
C LEU A 116 0.22 0.06 3.13
N LEU A 117 -0.44 0.63 4.14
CA LEU A 117 -0.37 2.06 4.41
C LEU A 117 1.01 2.51 4.92
N GLU A 118 1.68 1.71 5.75
CA GLU A 118 3.06 1.95 6.19
C GLU A 118 4.02 1.98 5.00
N VAL A 119 3.92 1.00 4.09
CA VAL A 119 4.74 0.95 2.88
C VAL A 119 4.52 2.18 1.99
N LEU A 120 3.26 2.58 1.75
CA LEU A 120 2.98 3.78 0.94
C LEU A 120 3.53 5.05 1.58
N ASN A 121 3.49 5.13 2.90
CA ASN A 121 4.05 6.23 3.65
C ASN A 121 5.59 6.30 3.57
N ASP A 122 6.25 5.14 3.62
CA ASP A 122 7.70 5.04 3.42
C ASP A 122 8.08 5.43 1.98
N VAL A 123 7.30 5.01 0.99
CA VAL A 123 7.46 5.42 -0.42
C VAL A 123 7.32 6.93 -0.53
N ALA A 124 6.27 7.52 0.02
CA ALA A 124 6.03 8.96 -0.02
C ALA A 124 7.21 9.76 0.55
N ILE A 125 7.77 9.33 1.69
CA ILE A 125 8.97 9.96 2.26
C ILE A 125 10.17 9.78 1.33
N SER A 126 10.44 8.54 0.89
CA SER A 126 11.64 8.21 0.11
C SER A 126 11.70 8.92 -1.24
N GLU A 127 10.53 9.17 -1.84
CA GLU A 127 10.39 9.85 -3.12
C GLU A 127 10.15 11.36 -2.98
N ASN A 128 10.22 11.90 -1.77
CA ASN A 128 9.95 13.31 -1.48
C ASN A 128 8.60 13.80 -2.04
N VAL A 129 7.57 12.96 -1.89
CA VAL A 129 6.18 13.28 -2.24
C VAL A 129 5.65 14.29 -1.21
N TYR A 130 4.93 15.29 -1.68
CA TYR A 130 4.40 16.36 -0.84
C TYR A 130 3.39 15.87 0.21
N ASP A 131 2.41 15.07 -0.19
CA ASP A 131 1.44 14.45 0.71
C ASP A 131 0.96 13.08 0.20
N LEU A 132 0.42 12.29 1.13
CA LEU A 132 -0.32 11.06 0.87
C LEU A 132 -1.79 11.25 1.29
N THR A 133 -2.66 11.32 0.30
CA THR A 133 -4.11 11.53 0.46
C THR A 133 -4.88 10.24 0.15
N VAL A 134 -6.16 10.21 0.51
CA VAL A 134 -7.05 9.08 0.24
C VAL A 134 -8.34 9.64 -0.34
N GLU A 135 -8.80 9.05 -1.42
CA GLU A 135 -10.08 9.34 -2.05
C GLU A 135 -11.20 8.70 -1.22
N GLU A 136 -12.16 9.52 -0.76
CA GLU A 136 -13.38 9.10 -0.06
C GLU A 136 -13.16 7.96 0.98
N PRO A 137 -12.35 8.20 2.03
CA PRO A 137 -11.95 7.12 2.94
C PRO A 137 -13.14 6.61 3.77
N LEU A 138 -13.41 5.31 3.68
CA LEU A 138 -14.37 4.62 4.57
C LEU A 138 -13.96 4.76 6.04
N ASP A 139 -14.93 4.86 6.95
CA ASP A 139 -14.70 5.08 8.40
C ASP A 139 -13.71 4.06 9.01
N TYR A 140 -13.87 2.78 8.68
CA TYR A 140 -12.96 1.73 9.14
C TYR A 140 -11.51 1.99 8.69
N PHE A 141 -11.32 2.45 7.45
CA PHE A 141 -10.00 2.77 6.94
C PHE A 141 -9.42 4.03 7.60
N GLN A 142 -10.25 5.04 7.90
CA GLN A 142 -9.82 6.22 8.65
C GLN A 142 -9.27 5.85 10.04
N HIS A 143 -9.90 4.86 10.71
CA HIS A 143 -9.39 4.35 11.98
C HIS A 143 -7.99 3.73 11.84
N VAL A 144 -7.80 2.84 10.84
CA VAL A 144 -6.49 2.24 10.56
C VAL A 144 -5.44 3.30 10.26
N ARG A 145 -5.78 4.31 9.46
CA ARG A 145 -4.89 5.44 9.15
C ARG A 145 -4.50 6.21 10.40
N THR A 146 -5.47 6.56 11.24
CA THR A 146 -5.23 7.26 12.50
C THR A 146 -4.26 6.50 13.39
N CYS A 147 -4.41 5.18 13.50
CA CYS A 147 -3.48 4.34 14.27
C CYS A 147 -2.04 4.40 13.71
N VAL A 148 -1.87 4.31 12.39
CA VAL A 148 -0.55 4.41 11.75
C VAL A 148 0.06 5.79 11.97
N ASP A 149 -0.72 6.85 11.76
CA ASP A 149 -0.25 8.22 11.85
C ASP A 149 0.18 8.57 13.29
N ILE A 150 -0.57 8.14 14.31
CA ILE A 150 -0.18 8.30 15.73
C ILE A 150 1.13 7.58 16.03
N LEU A 151 1.30 6.34 15.57
CA LEU A 151 2.55 5.59 15.78
C LEU A 151 3.76 6.28 15.13
N ARG A 152 3.55 6.94 13.99
CA ARG A 152 4.60 7.69 13.30
C ARG A 152 4.90 9.02 13.99
N LEU A 153 3.87 9.74 14.46
CA LEU A 153 4.03 10.95 15.25
C LEU A 153 4.83 10.70 16.54
N HIS A 154 4.58 9.58 17.23
CA HIS A 154 5.37 9.22 18.40
C HIS A 154 6.86 8.98 18.08
N LYS A 155 7.18 8.59 16.83
CA LYS A 155 8.57 8.41 16.37
C LYS A 155 9.17 9.70 15.83
N PHE A 156 8.38 10.73 15.58
CA PHE A 156 8.80 12.01 15.02
C PHE A 156 9.51 12.85 16.09
N ASP A 157 10.80 13.13 15.88
CA ASP A 157 11.65 13.76 16.90
C ASP A 157 11.12 15.10 17.44
N PRO A 158 10.55 16.01 16.63
CA PRO A 158 9.94 17.23 17.14
C PRO A 158 8.79 17.00 18.14
N CYS A 159 8.08 15.87 18.03
CA CYS A 159 6.98 15.55 18.95
C CYS A 159 7.43 14.80 20.21
N LYS A 160 8.67 14.32 20.29
CA LYS A 160 9.18 13.61 21.49
C LYS A 160 9.48 14.55 22.66
N ASN A 161 9.58 15.85 22.39
CA ASN A 161 9.91 16.89 23.37
C ASN A 161 8.71 17.79 23.72
N LEU A 162 7.50 17.42 23.28
CA LEU A 162 6.24 18.04 23.69
C LEU A 162 5.70 17.32 24.92
#